data_AF-A0A431FV30-F1
#
_entry.id   AF-A0A431FV30-F1
#
_cell.length_a   1.000
_cell.length_b   1.000
_cell.length_c   1.000
_cell.angle_alpha   90.00
_cell.angle_beta   90.00
_cell.angle_gamma   90.00
#
_symmetry.space_group_name_H-M   'P 1'
#
loop_
_entity.id
_entity.type
_entity.pdbx_description
1 polymer ?
#
loop_
_entity_poly.entity_id
_entity_poly.type
_entity_poly.pdbx_seq_one_letter_code
_entity_poly.pdbx_strand_id
1 'polypeptide(L)'
;MSYKIKTLETFNPFESLNHEQADTEQILDFRIIDFKLLCSSVKPAKTKTYERKDFDLFYTDDFFVKNYNTMVQKFLIEIYPKTQKNCFVVKLKSNPSLTYLKANINFLDNFKYYPNLKFDILQNIYKVMIKQKFLILRLDKNLFDKIDDFILSIQKNPSIKEIELEIAKGVDKIEHKSDEIVYHIDVNEECFDENISYDEGSYCKPIEKNELLFEYIYRILGKEGRNLRGEILHLNPIAFLDNPFIIKDESIYTEELEDRIKYFSANYGFLNKDRSGYSVTNNLKLSQVGLKTTGSIKTNTDENINLEITNFDISDDAIKSGIVNVQASDIKVNGSIGATKLYG
;
A
#
# COMPACT_ATOMS: atom_id res chain seq x y z
N MET A 1 23.53 -19.86 51.93
CA MET A 1 24.52 -20.39 50.96
C MET A 1 24.61 -19.42 49.79
N SER A 2 25.81 -19.16 49.26
CA SER A 2 25.95 -18.34 48.04
C SER A 2 25.34 -19.10 46.86
N TYR A 3 24.47 -18.46 46.09
CA TYR A 3 23.92 -19.08 44.87
C TYR A 3 25.06 -19.39 43.90
N LYS A 4 25.01 -20.57 43.28
CA LYS A 4 26.01 -21.02 42.30
C LYS A 4 25.55 -20.62 40.91
N ILE A 5 26.40 -19.88 40.18
CA ILE A 5 26.13 -19.48 38.80
C ILE A 5 25.74 -20.72 37.97
N LYS A 6 24.64 -20.61 37.22
CA LYS A 6 24.05 -21.71 36.46
C LYS A 6 23.87 -21.28 35.01
N THR A 7 24.21 -22.16 34.08
CA THR A 7 23.96 -21.99 32.64
C THR A 7 22.91 -23.00 32.20
N LEU A 8 21.91 -22.56 31.43
CA LEU A 8 20.85 -23.42 30.91
C LEU A 8 20.30 -22.92 29.57
N GLU A 9 19.74 -23.85 28.77
CA GLU A 9 18.97 -23.51 27.57
C GLU A 9 17.47 -23.43 27.89
N THR A 10 16.78 -22.42 27.37
CA THR A 10 15.35 -22.19 27.63
C THR A 10 14.68 -21.42 26.51
N PHE A 11 13.37 -21.62 26.32
CA PHE A 11 12.55 -20.77 25.46
C PHE A 11 12.04 -19.52 26.19
N ASN A 12 12.04 -19.53 27.52
CA ASN A 12 11.54 -18.44 28.36
C ASN A 12 12.53 -18.12 29.49
N PRO A 13 13.50 -17.23 29.26
CA PRO A 13 14.50 -16.84 30.26
C PRO A 13 13.93 -16.31 31.58
N PHE A 14 12.82 -15.57 31.54
CA PHE A 14 12.21 -15.00 32.74
C PHE A 14 11.54 -16.06 33.61
N GLU A 15 10.91 -17.07 33.00
CA GLU A 15 10.33 -18.19 33.73
C GLU A 15 11.44 -19.05 34.35
N SER A 16 12.51 -19.32 33.61
CA SER A 16 13.69 -20.01 34.15
C SER A 16 14.33 -19.24 35.31
N LEU A 17 14.42 -17.91 35.22
CA LEU A 17 14.88 -17.07 36.33
C LEU A 17 13.96 -17.20 37.56
N ASN A 18 12.64 -17.14 37.36
CA ASN A 18 11.67 -17.23 38.46
C ASN A 18 11.74 -18.57 39.20
N HIS A 19 11.95 -19.67 38.47
CA HIS A 19 12.16 -20.99 39.08
C HIS A 19 13.41 -21.01 39.96
N GLU A 20 14.55 -20.53 39.45
CA GLU A 20 15.79 -20.48 40.26
C GLU A 20 15.69 -19.50 41.43
N GLN A 21 14.96 -18.41 41.27
CA GLN A 21 14.73 -17.40 42.31
C GLN A 21 13.92 -17.96 43.49
N ALA A 22 13.05 -18.95 43.27
CA ALA A 22 12.25 -19.57 44.33
C ALA A 22 13.11 -20.37 45.33
N ASP A 23 14.28 -20.84 44.90
CA ASP A 23 15.18 -21.66 45.70
C ASP A 23 16.24 -20.84 46.48
N THR A 24 16.18 -19.51 46.42
CA THR A 24 17.16 -18.64 47.09
C THR A 24 16.60 -17.29 47.52
N GLU A 25 17.09 -16.78 48.65
CA GLU A 25 16.80 -15.42 49.12
C GLU A 25 17.62 -14.35 48.38
N GLN A 26 18.66 -14.74 47.64
CA GLN A 26 19.47 -13.80 46.86
C GLN A 26 18.69 -13.33 45.64
N ILE A 27 18.66 -12.01 45.38
CA ILE A 27 18.08 -11.49 44.14
C ILE A 27 18.94 -11.97 42.97
N LEU A 28 18.33 -12.67 42.02
CA LEU A 28 18.99 -13.19 40.83
C LEU A 28 18.77 -12.27 39.63
N ASP A 29 19.65 -12.38 38.67
CA ASP A 29 19.52 -11.84 37.32
C ASP A 29 20.09 -12.85 36.32
N PHE A 30 19.86 -12.63 35.03
CA PHE A 30 20.45 -13.47 33.98
C PHE A 30 21.12 -12.65 32.88
N ARG A 31 21.99 -13.27 32.11
CA ARG A 31 22.51 -12.72 30.85
C ARG A 31 22.32 -13.72 29.73
N ILE A 32 22.03 -13.20 28.55
CA ILE A 32 21.91 -13.98 27.32
C ILE A 32 23.33 -14.21 26.81
N ILE A 33 23.74 -15.48 26.75
CA ILE A 33 25.03 -15.89 26.21
C ILE A 33 24.90 -16.08 24.69
N ASP A 34 23.90 -16.84 24.27
CA ASP A 34 23.64 -17.10 22.86
C ASP A 34 22.16 -17.43 22.61
N PHE A 35 21.77 -17.53 21.35
CA PHE A 35 20.44 -18.00 20.98
C PHE A 35 20.46 -18.76 19.65
N LYS A 36 19.56 -19.73 19.55
CA LYS A 36 19.25 -20.50 18.35
C LYS A 36 17.85 -20.14 17.88
N LEU A 37 17.62 -20.25 16.57
CA LEU A 37 16.31 -20.02 15.98
C LEU A 37 15.73 -21.33 15.48
N LEU A 38 14.56 -21.70 15.99
CA LEU A 38 13.79 -22.84 15.54
C LEU A 38 12.71 -22.36 14.57
N CYS A 39 12.78 -22.78 13.31
CA CYS A 39 11.82 -22.43 12.28
C CYS A 39 11.00 -23.65 11.86
N SER A 40 9.71 -23.46 11.64
CA SER A 40 8.84 -24.51 11.12
C SER A 40 7.96 -24.01 9.97
N SER A 41 7.71 -24.89 9.00
CA SER A 41 6.72 -24.67 7.94
C SER A 41 5.77 -25.87 7.87
N VAL A 42 4.53 -25.59 7.51
CA VAL A 42 3.45 -26.59 7.44
C VAL A 42 3.31 -27.16 6.02
N LYS A 43 3.69 -26.40 4.98
CA LYS A 43 3.51 -26.78 3.58
C LYS A 43 4.71 -26.29 2.73
N PRO A 44 5.73 -27.14 2.47
CA PRO A 44 5.91 -28.51 2.97
C PRO A 44 6.22 -28.55 4.47
N ALA A 45 5.90 -29.66 5.14
CA ALA A 45 6.29 -29.87 6.53
C ALA A 45 7.82 -29.91 6.64
N LYS A 46 8.42 -28.87 7.23
CA LYS A 46 9.85 -28.79 7.48
C LYS A 46 10.13 -28.07 8.78
N THR A 47 11.10 -28.56 9.54
CA THR A 47 11.65 -27.89 10.72
C THR A 47 13.15 -27.75 10.55
N LYS A 48 13.69 -26.61 10.95
CA LYS A 48 15.14 -26.39 10.91
C LYS A 48 15.56 -25.49 12.07
N THR A 49 16.68 -25.84 12.68
CA THR A 49 17.35 -25.02 13.67
C THR A 49 18.48 -24.26 12.99
N TYR A 50 18.55 -22.97 13.24
CA TYR A 50 19.63 -22.09 12.79
C TYR A 50 20.45 -21.61 13.97
N GLU A 51 21.76 -21.57 13.77
CA GLU A 51 22.72 -21.03 14.73
C GLU A 51 23.18 -19.64 14.29
N ARG A 52 23.91 -18.95 15.15
CA ARG A 52 24.35 -17.57 14.92
C ARG A 52 25.06 -17.36 13.57
N LYS A 53 25.88 -18.32 13.15
CA LYS A 53 26.60 -18.30 11.86
C LYS A 53 25.68 -18.25 10.64
N ASP A 54 24.42 -18.66 10.78
CA ASP A 54 23.45 -18.73 9.68
C ASP A 54 22.51 -17.51 9.66
N PHE A 55 22.59 -16.61 10.66
CA PHE A 55 21.60 -15.54 10.83
C PHE A 55 21.64 -14.47 9.73
N ASP A 56 22.76 -14.34 9.01
CA ASP A 56 22.86 -13.45 7.85
C ASP A 56 21.82 -13.76 6.76
N LEU A 57 21.38 -15.01 6.64
CA LEU A 57 20.32 -15.42 5.72
C LEU A 57 19.02 -14.65 5.97
N PHE A 58 18.71 -14.37 7.24
CA PHE A 58 17.47 -13.71 7.63
C PHE A 58 17.51 -12.20 7.40
N TYR A 59 18.66 -11.60 7.07
CA TYR A 59 18.71 -10.20 6.65
C TYR A 59 18.18 -9.98 5.22
N THR A 60 17.99 -11.06 4.46
CA THR A 60 17.25 -11.00 3.19
C THR A 60 15.75 -11.06 3.47
N ASP A 61 15.01 -10.01 3.08
CA ASP A 61 13.58 -9.87 3.39
C ASP A 61 12.74 -11.04 2.87
N ASP A 62 13.01 -11.49 1.64
CA ASP A 62 12.35 -12.65 1.05
C ASP A 62 12.58 -13.93 1.87
N PHE A 63 13.80 -14.12 2.38
CA PHE A 63 14.12 -15.31 3.18
C PHE A 63 13.40 -15.26 4.53
N PHE A 64 13.36 -14.10 5.17
CA PHE A 64 12.69 -13.89 6.45
C PHE A 64 11.17 -14.06 6.34
N VAL A 65 10.55 -13.61 5.26
CA VAL A 65 9.09 -13.67 5.10
C VAL A 65 8.62 -15.06 4.62
N LYS A 66 9.19 -15.58 3.53
CA LYS A 66 8.56 -16.65 2.73
C LYS A 66 8.88 -18.08 3.18
N ASN A 67 10.01 -18.30 3.85
CA ASN A 67 10.53 -19.67 4.00
C ASN A 67 9.89 -20.52 5.09
N TYR A 68 9.32 -19.91 6.12
CA TYR A 68 8.82 -20.60 7.30
C TYR A 68 7.51 -19.98 7.77
N ASN A 69 6.62 -20.74 8.39
CA ASN A 69 5.40 -20.19 8.97
C ASN A 69 5.69 -19.59 10.35
N THR A 70 6.47 -20.29 11.18
CA THR A 70 6.78 -19.85 12.55
C THR A 70 8.28 -19.76 12.81
N MET A 71 8.65 -18.88 13.75
CA MET A 71 10.02 -18.67 14.21
C MET A 71 10.02 -18.51 15.73
N VAL A 72 10.80 -19.34 16.43
CA VAL A 72 10.90 -19.32 17.90
C VAL A 72 12.37 -19.31 18.30
N GLN A 73 12.74 -18.47 19.27
CA GLN A 73 14.11 -18.43 19.78
C GLN A 73 14.29 -19.28 21.04
N LYS A 74 15.33 -20.09 21.04
CA LYS A 74 15.82 -20.80 22.22
C LYS A 74 17.10 -20.11 22.69
N PHE A 75 17.13 -19.70 23.95
CA PHE A 75 18.20 -18.92 24.54
C PHE A 75 19.10 -19.80 25.40
N LEU A 76 20.42 -19.60 25.29
CA LEU A 76 21.38 -20.03 26.28
C LEU A 76 21.60 -18.86 27.24
N ILE A 77 21.23 -19.04 28.51
CA ILE A 77 21.35 -18.01 29.54
C ILE A 77 22.25 -18.45 30.67
N GLU A 78 22.88 -17.47 31.31
CA GLU A 78 23.59 -17.64 32.57
C GLU A 78 22.87 -16.86 33.67
N ILE A 79 22.51 -17.53 34.75
CA ILE A 79 21.83 -16.97 35.92
C ILE A 79 22.86 -16.74 37.04
N TYR A 80 22.84 -15.54 37.63
CA TYR A 80 23.82 -15.09 38.61
C TYR A 80 23.18 -14.22 39.71
N PRO A 81 23.81 -14.11 40.89
CA PRO A 81 23.35 -13.18 41.94
C PRO A 81 23.50 -11.73 41.48
N LYS A 82 22.44 -10.93 41.60
CA LYS A 82 22.44 -9.52 41.23
C LYS A 82 23.27 -8.71 42.21
N THR A 83 24.43 -8.23 41.76
CA THR A 83 25.37 -7.47 42.59
C THR A 83 25.26 -5.95 42.41
N GLN A 84 24.66 -5.49 41.31
CA GLN A 84 24.61 -4.06 40.95
C GLN A 84 23.18 -3.59 40.69
N LYS A 85 22.91 -2.34 41.08
CA LYS A 85 21.68 -1.64 40.76
C LYS A 85 21.81 -1.02 39.37
N ASN A 86 20.80 -1.21 38.52
CA ASN A 86 20.81 -0.64 37.17
C ASN A 86 20.86 0.90 37.27
N CYS A 87 21.82 1.52 36.59
CA CYS A 87 21.96 2.99 36.53
C CYS A 87 21.24 3.63 35.33
N PHE A 88 20.50 2.83 34.57
CA PHE A 88 19.74 3.26 33.41
C PHE A 88 18.51 2.37 33.20
N VAL A 89 17.56 2.85 32.39
CA VAL A 89 16.32 2.17 32.02
C VAL A 89 16.20 2.12 30.51
N VAL A 90 15.90 0.93 29.97
CA VAL A 90 15.62 0.73 28.54
C VAL A 90 14.12 0.57 28.35
N LYS A 91 13.55 1.35 27.44
CA LYS A 91 12.17 1.20 26.96
C LYS A 91 12.19 0.97 25.45
N LEU A 92 11.28 0.13 24.95
CA LEU A 92 11.13 -0.09 23.52
C LEU A 92 9.91 0.66 22.99
N LYS A 93 10.05 1.23 21.79
CA LYS A 93 8.96 1.81 21.00
C LYS A 93 8.90 1.11 19.65
N SER A 94 7.72 0.75 19.19
CA SER A 94 7.50 0.14 17.88
C SER A 94 6.45 0.90 17.08
N ASN A 95 6.47 0.72 15.77
CA ASN A 95 5.35 1.10 14.91
C ASN A 95 4.15 0.14 15.08
N PRO A 96 2.95 0.49 14.58
CA PRO A 96 1.75 -0.34 14.75
C PRO A 96 1.88 -1.76 14.18
N SER A 97 2.59 -1.94 13.06
CA SER A 97 2.84 -3.25 12.43
C SER A 97 3.93 -4.07 13.12
N LEU A 98 4.60 -3.52 14.15
CA LEU A 98 5.69 -4.16 14.88
C LEU A 98 6.89 -4.56 14.00
N THR A 99 7.05 -3.93 12.84
CA THR A 99 8.16 -4.16 11.89
C THR A 99 9.36 -3.27 12.16
N TYR A 100 9.25 -2.32 13.06
CA TYR A 100 10.32 -1.39 13.36
C TYR A 100 10.37 -1.11 14.85
N LEU A 101 11.59 -1.13 15.41
CA LEU A 101 11.80 -1.08 16.84
C LEU A 101 12.92 -0.11 17.19
N LYS A 102 12.64 0.79 18.12
CA LYS A 102 13.61 1.70 18.72
C LYS A 102 13.78 1.39 20.21
N ALA A 103 15.01 1.49 20.70
CA ALA A 103 15.32 1.51 22.13
C ALA A 103 15.52 2.94 22.59
N ASN A 104 14.85 3.30 23.68
CA ASN A 104 15.02 4.54 24.39
C ASN A 104 15.74 4.24 25.72
N ILE A 105 16.96 4.75 25.87
CA ILE A 105 17.83 4.47 27.00
C ILE A 105 17.94 5.74 27.85
N ASN A 106 17.45 5.67 29.09
CA ASN A 106 17.46 6.80 30.03
C ASN A 106 18.43 6.51 31.19
N PHE A 107 19.40 7.38 31.40
CA PHE A 107 20.35 7.32 32.50
C PHE A 107 19.80 8.04 33.73
N LEU A 108 20.01 7.44 34.90
CA LEU A 108 19.61 8.04 36.18
C LEU A 108 20.56 9.18 36.57
N ASP A 109 20.09 10.12 37.39
CA ASP A 109 20.81 11.36 37.72
C ASP A 109 22.22 11.17 38.32
N ASN A 110 22.47 10.01 38.94
CA ASN A 110 23.74 9.66 39.56
C ASN A 110 24.60 8.72 38.70
N PHE A 111 24.31 8.62 37.41
CA PHE A 111 25.05 7.77 36.50
C PHE A 111 26.53 8.18 36.41
N LYS A 112 27.41 7.18 36.47
CA LYS A 112 28.84 7.31 36.17
C LYS A 112 29.22 6.24 35.16
N TYR A 113 30.03 6.63 34.19
CA TYR A 113 30.57 5.68 33.22
C TYR A 113 31.33 4.54 33.92
N TYR A 114 31.20 3.33 33.37
CA TYR A 114 31.96 2.16 33.79
C TYR A 114 32.27 1.26 32.57
N PRO A 115 33.35 0.46 32.61
CA PRO A 115 33.84 -0.27 31.43
C PRO A 115 32.83 -1.23 30.78
N ASN A 116 31.98 -1.89 31.57
CA ASN A 116 31.02 -2.88 31.07
C ASN A 116 29.69 -2.30 30.56
N LEU A 117 29.56 -0.97 30.49
CA LEU A 117 28.30 -0.31 30.15
C LEU A 117 27.70 -0.77 28.82
N LYS A 118 28.52 -0.92 27.77
CA LYS A 118 28.08 -1.40 26.45
C LYS A 118 27.36 -2.75 26.56
N PHE A 119 28.01 -3.68 27.26
CA PHE A 119 27.48 -5.02 27.46
C PHE A 119 26.16 -4.97 28.23
N ASP A 120 26.09 -4.18 29.30
CA ASP A 120 24.87 -4.06 30.11
C ASP A 120 23.72 -3.42 29.33
N ILE A 121 23.98 -2.41 28.49
CA ILE A 121 22.99 -1.82 27.60
C ILE A 121 22.42 -2.90 26.66
N LEU A 122 23.29 -3.65 25.99
CA LEU A 122 22.88 -4.74 25.09
C LEU A 122 22.06 -5.81 25.82
N GLN A 123 22.51 -6.26 26.99
CA GLN A 123 21.79 -7.24 27.78
C GLN A 123 20.42 -6.73 28.23
N ASN A 124 20.29 -5.46 28.61
CA ASN A 124 18.99 -4.87 28.93
C ASN A 124 18.10 -4.77 27.69
N ILE A 125 18.63 -4.38 26.52
CA ILE A 125 17.87 -4.41 25.25
C ILE A 125 17.34 -5.82 24.99
N TYR A 126 18.19 -6.85 25.07
CA TYR A 126 17.78 -8.24 24.87
C TYR A 126 16.70 -8.68 25.85
N LYS A 127 16.87 -8.38 27.14
CA LYS A 127 15.87 -8.69 28.18
C LYS A 127 14.52 -8.04 27.88
N VAL A 128 14.51 -6.76 27.50
CA VAL A 128 13.25 -6.05 27.19
C VAL A 128 12.62 -6.60 25.91
N MET A 129 13.41 -6.92 24.88
CA MET A 129 12.93 -7.58 23.66
C MET A 129 12.27 -8.93 23.98
N ILE A 130 12.95 -9.79 24.73
CA ILE A 130 12.45 -11.12 25.15
C ILE A 130 11.16 -10.97 25.95
N LYS A 131 11.13 -10.04 26.93
CA LYS A 131 9.94 -9.79 27.75
C LYS A 131 8.74 -9.35 26.93
N GLN A 132 8.98 -8.61 25.84
CA GLN A 132 7.95 -8.15 24.91
C GLN A 132 7.74 -9.08 23.70
N LYS A 133 8.37 -10.27 23.73
CA LYS A 133 8.29 -11.33 22.69
C LYS A 133 8.84 -10.94 21.32
N PHE A 134 9.75 -9.98 21.25
CA PHE A 134 10.47 -9.64 20.02
C PHE A 134 11.65 -10.59 19.78
N LEU A 135 11.87 -10.92 18.51
CA LEU A 135 13.01 -11.69 18.02
C LEU A 135 14.27 -10.81 18.03
N ILE A 136 15.37 -11.37 18.55
CA ILE A 136 16.72 -10.78 18.53
C ILE A 136 17.40 -11.01 17.15
N LEU A 137 16.84 -11.89 16.33
CA LEU A 137 17.38 -12.27 15.02
C LEU A 137 17.72 -11.10 14.07
N ARG A 138 16.88 -10.05 14.04
CA ARG A 138 16.94 -8.94 13.08
C ARG A 138 17.38 -7.62 13.72
N LEU A 139 18.34 -7.68 14.64
CA LEU A 139 18.96 -6.47 15.17
C LEU A 139 19.60 -5.65 14.06
N ASP A 140 19.69 -4.34 14.24
CA ASP A 140 20.46 -3.50 13.33
C ASP A 140 21.93 -3.94 13.34
N LYS A 141 22.51 -4.19 12.17
CA LYS A 141 23.91 -4.62 12.02
C LYS A 141 24.90 -3.62 12.62
N ASN A 142 24.54 -2.33 12.60
CA ASN A 142 25.34 -1.23 13.13
C ASN A 142 24.99 -0.88 14.57
N LEU A 143 24.13 -1.67 15.25
CA LEU A 143 23.70 -1.37 16.63
C LEU A 143 24.90 -1.27 17.60
N PHE A 144 25.89 -2.16 17.44
CA PHE A 144 27.05 -2.19 18.32
C PHE A 144 27.89 -0.91 18.19
N ASP A 145 28.08 -0.42 16.97
CA ASP A 145 28.82 0.81 16.68
C ASP A 145 28.02 2.03 17.14
N LYS A 146 26.70 2.05 16.91
CA LYS A 146 25.80 3.09 17.42
C LYS A 146 25.87 3.22 18.96
N ILE A 147 25.99 2.10 19.68
CA ILE A 147 26.17 2.12 21.13
C ILE A 147 27.57 2.65 21.51
N ASP A 148 28.62 2.29 20.77
CA ASP A 148 29.96 2.83 21.02
C ASP A 148 30.01 4.35 20.83
N ASP A 149 29.49 4.85 19.72
CA ASP A 149 29.40 6.28 19.42
C ASP A 149 28.64 7.04 20.51
N PHE A 150 27.58 6.42 21.02
CA PHE A 150 26.81 6.98 22.11
C PHE A 150 27.60 7.02 23.43
N ILE A 151 28.28 5.94 23.79
CA ILE A 151 29.11 5.90 25.00
C ILE A 151 30.20 6.98 24.94
N LEU A 152 30.84 7.15 23.77
CA LEU A 152 31.80 8.23 23.53
C LEU A 152 31.16 9.61 23.69
N SER A 153 29.92 9.77 23.25
CA SER A 153 29.16 11.03 23.37
C SER A 153 28.85 11.37 24.84
N ILE A 154 28.44 10.39 25.65
CA ILE A 154 28.24 10.58 27.10
C ILE A 154 29.56 10.95 27.80
N GLN A 155 30.67 10.29 27.43
CA GLN A 155 31.98 10.59 28.03
C GLN A 155 32.42 12.03 27.73
N LYS A 156 32.15 12.53 26.52
CA LYS A 156 32.45 13.92 26.12
C LYS A 156 31.48 14.93 26.74
N ASN A 157 30.20 14.57 26.86
CA ASN A 157 29.17 15.43 27.41
C ASN A 157 28.26 14.67 28.40
N PRO A 158 28.59 14.70 29.70
CA PRO A 158 27.81 14.02 30.74
C PRO A 158 26.39 14.54 30.94
N SER A 159 26.00 15.64 30.28
CA SER A 159 24.62 16.16 30.33
C SER A 159 23.63 15.33 29.50
N ILE A 160 24.12 14.47 28.60
CA ILE A 160 23.28 13.56 27.81
C ILE A 160 22.72 12.46 28.72
N LYS A 161 21.41 12.52 28.97
CA LYS A 161 20.70 11.55 29.84
C LYS A 161 19.79 10.59 29.09
N GLU A 162 19.51 10.84 27.83
CA GLU A 162 18.58 10.04 27.03
C GLU A 162 19.14 9.84 25.62
N ILE A 163 18.92 8.65 25.07
CA ILE A 163 19.13 8.38 23.65
C ILE A 163 18.00 7.52 23.09
N GLU A 164 17.68 7.75 21.83
CA GLU A 164 16.86 6.85 21.03
C GLU A 164 17.73 6.20 19.94
N LEU A 165 17.75 4.86 19.91
CA LEU A 165 18.47 4.06 18.94
C LEU A 165 17.49 3.22 18.15
N GLU A 166 17.64 3.16 16.83
CA GLU A 166 16.99 2.14 16.01
C GLU A 166 17.70 0.80 16.27
N ILE A 167 16.95 -0.23 16.69
CA ILE A 167 17.56 -1.49 17.13
C ILE A 167 17.20 -2.69 16.28
N ALA A 168 16.07 -2.69 15.56
CA ALA A 168 15.66 -3.83 14.74
C ALA A 168 14.65 -3.42 13.65
N LYS A 169 14.68 -4.16 12.53
CA LYS A 169 13.76 -3.97 11.41
C LYS A 169 13.28 -5.32 10.84
N GLY A 170 11.97 -5.52 10.81
CA GLY A 170 11.25 -6.57 10.10
C GLY A 170 10.97 -6.18 8.66
N VAL A 171 9.86 -6.66 8.10
CA VAL A 171 9.45 -6.40 6.71
C VAL A 171 8.00 -5.96 6.71
N ASP A 172 7.73 -4.74 6.25
CA ASP A 172 6.37 -4.24 6.08
C ASP A 172 5.67 -4.97 4.93
N LYS A 173 4.35 -5.15 5.06
CA LYS A 173 3.54 -5.60 3.94
C LYS A 173 3.30 -4.44 2.97
N ILE A 174 3.25 -4.76 1.69
CA ILE A 174 2.83 -3.85 0.63
C ILE A 174 1.42 -4.29 0.27
N GLU A 175 0.42 -3.44 0.52
CA GLU A 175 -0.98 -3.78 0.23
C GLU A 175 -1.21 -3.93 -1.29
N HIS A 176 -2.27 -4.65 -1.64
CA HIS A 176 -2.75 -4.64 -3.01
C HIS A 176 -3.20 -3.23 -3.40
N LYS A 177 -2.96 -2.87 -4.66
CA LYS A 177 -3.63 -1.74 -5.30
C LYS A 177 -4.66 -2.32 -6.25
N SER A 178 -5.93 -1.95 -6.08
CA SER A 178 -6.99 -2.32 -7.03
C SER A 178 -6.64 -1.77 -8.40
N ASP A 179 -7.09 -2.47 -9.44
CA ASP A 179 -7.27 -1.84 -10.74
C ASP A 179 -8.33 -0.75 -10.66
N GLU A 180 -8.18 0.23 -11.55
CA GLU A 180 -9.03 1.40 -11.61
C GLU A 180 -9.41 1.66 -13.06
N ILE A 181 -10.67 2.02 -13.25
CA ILE A 181 -11.24 2.37 -14.55
C ILE A 181 -11.55 3.85 -14.52
N VAL A 182 -10.98 4.62 -15.44
CA VAL A 182 -11.23 6.06 -15.58
C VAL A 182 -11.94 6.29 -16.89
N TYR A 183 -13.12 6.92 -16.83
CA TYR A 183 -13.84 7.43 -17.98
C TYR A 183 -13.52 8.92 -18.10
N HIS A 184 -12.87 9.31 -19.21
CA HIS A 184 -12.66 10.73 -19.53
C HIS A 184 -13.84 11.29 -20.32
N ILE A 185 -14.54 10.41 -21.05
CA ILE A 185 -15.80 10.68 -21.73
C ILE A 185 -16.82 9.63 -21.26
N ASP A 186 -17.92 10.08 -20.66
CA ASP A 186 -19.03 9.19 -20.30
C ASP A 186 -20.03 9.09 -21.46
N VAL A 187 -20.53 7.88 -21.70
CA VAL A 187 -21.56 7.59 -22.71
C VAL A 187 -22.98 7.75 -22.13
N ASN A 188 -23.11 7.77 -20.79
CA ASN A 188 -24.39 7.65 -20.09
C ASN A 188 -24.73 8.77 -19.10
N GLU A 189 -23.92 9.82 -18.95
CA GLU A 189 -24.26 10.88 -18.00
C GLU A 189 -25.41 11.75 -18.52
N GLU A 190 -26.57 11.62 -17.88
CA GLU A 190 -27.55 12.69 -17.84
C GLU A 190 -27.02 13.82 -16.93
N CYS A 191 -26.18 14.72 -17.45
CA CYS A 191 -25.76 15.92 -16.73
C CYS A 191 -26.93 16.93 -16.59
N PHE A 192 -27.76 16.78 -15.56
CA PHE A 192 -28.59 17.88 -15.05
C PHE A 192 -27.79 18.71 -14.05
N ASP A 193 -26.98 19.64 -14.53
CA ASP A 193 -26.43 20.72 -13.71
C ASP A 193 -27.10 22.04 -14.10
N GLU A 194 -27.84 22.64 -13.16
CA GLU A 194 -28.63 23.86 -13.38
C GLU A 194 -27.78 25.11 -13.66
N ASN A 195 -26.45 25.01 -13.55
CA ASN A 195 -25.51 26.12 -13.76
C ASN A 195 -24.73 26.07 -15.08
N ILE A 196 -24.92 25.04 -15.91
CA ILE A 196 -24.27 24.93 -17.22
C ILE A 196 -25.14 25.64 -18.27
N SER A 197 -24.54 26.53 -19.06
CA SER A 197 -25.21 27.13 -20.22
C SER A 197 -25.79 26.01 -21.11
N TYR A 198 -27.04 26.13 -21.54
CA TYR A 198 -27.68 25.14 -22.43
C TYR A 198 -26.91 24.84 -23.73
N ASP A 199 -25.95 25.71 -24.08
CA ASP A 199 -25.06 25.58 -25.23
C ASP A 199 -23.77 24.78 -24.92
N GLU A 200 -23.58 24.33 -23.68
CA GLU A 200 -22.43 23.59 -23.14
C GLU A 200 -22.80 22.18 -22.62
N GLY A 201 -24.04 21.72 -22.85
CA GLY A 201 -24.48 20.39 -22.43
C GLY A 201 -23.72 19.27 -23.15
N SER A 202 -23.14 18.34 -22.38
CA SER A 202 -22.25 17.26 -22.84
C SER A 202 -22.94 16.15 -23.66
N TYR A 203 -24.26 16.19 -23.81
CA TYR A 203 -25.10 15.05 -24.24
C TYR A 203 -24.82 14.51 -25.64
N CYS A 204 -24.12 15.27 -26.50
CA CYS A 204 -23.66 14.85 -27.82
C CYS A 204 -22.39 15.64 -28.17
N LYS A 205 -21.41 15.70 -27.27
CA LYS A 205 -20.14 16.36 -27.60
C LYS A 205 -19.34 15.46 -28.56
N PRO A 206 -18.94 15.96 -29.74
CA PRO A 206 -18.03 15.22 -30.60
C PRO A 206 -16.66 15.14 -29.93
N ILE A 207 -16.00 14.03 -30.21
CA ILE A 207 -14.68 13.67 -29.72
C ILE A 207 -13.69 14.01 -30.81
N GLU A 208 -12.60 14.66 -30.40
CA GLU A 208 -11.51 15.02 -31.27
C GLU A 208 -10.62 13.81 -31.59
N LYS A 209 -9.96 13.87 -32.73
CA LYS A 209 -8.92 12.89 -33.05
C LYS A 209 -7.80 12.95 -32.01
N ASN A 210 -7.38 11.78 -31.54
CA ASN A 210 -6.41 11.57 -30.45
C ASN A 210 -6.89 12.05 -29.07
N GLU A 211 -8.18 12.31 -28.88
CA GLU A 211 -8.74 12.58 -27.55
C GLU A 211 -8.75 11.30 -26.70
N LEU A 212 -8.40 11.42 -25.42
CA LEU A 212 -8.35 10.33 -24.48
C LEU A 212 -9.78 9.98 -24.01
N LEU A 213 -10.16 8.73 -24.18
CA LEU A 213 -11.51 8.24 -23.89
C LEU A 213 -11.58 7.56 -22.53
N PHE A 214 -10.66 6.62 -22.31
CA PHE A 214 -10.64 5.78 -21.13
C PHE A 214 -9.22 5.49 -20.69
N GLU A 215 -9.06 5.18 -19.40
CA GLU A 215 -7.88 4.52 -18.88
C GLU A 215 -8.26 3.28 -18.08
N TYR A 216 -7.49 2.21 -18.26
CA TYR A 216 -7.51 1.06 -17.37
C TYR A 216 -6.16 0.98 -16.65
N ILE A 217 -6.15 1.34 -15.38
CA ILE A 217 -4.95 1.33 -14.53
C ILE A 217 -4.79 -0.07 -13.94
N TYR A 218 -3.63 -0.66 -14.13
CA TYR A 218 -3.35 -2.03 -13.70
C TYR A 218 -3.34 -2.17 -12.18
N ARG A 219 -3.83 -3.31 -11.73
CA ARG A 219 -3.71 -3.77 -10.34
C ARG A 219 -2.24 -4.00 -9.98
N ILE A 220 -1.90 -3.73 -8.72
CA ILE A 220 -0.59 -4.11 -8.16
C ILE A 220 -0.82 -5.19 -7.11
N LEU A 221 -0.20 -6.36 -7.33
CA LEU A 221 -0.21 -7.41 -6.34
C LEU A 221 0.67 -7.01 -5.16
N GLY A 222 0.08 -7.03 -3.97
CA GLY A 222 0.78 -6.76 -2.73
C GLY A 222 1.84 -7.82 -2.43
N LYS A 223 2.67 -7.54 -1.42
CA LYS A 223 3.66 -8.47 -0.88
C LYS A 223 3.46 -8.60 0.62
N GLU A 224 3.37 -9.84 1.10
CA GLU A 224 3.31 -10.10 2.54
C GLU A 224 4.56 -9.57 3.25
N GLY A 225 4.37 -9.18 4.50
CA GLY A 225 5.46 -8.78 5.40
C GLY A 225 5.65 -9.79 6.54
N ARG A 226 6.61 -9.52 7.42
CA ARG A 226 6.76 -10.24 8.70
C ARG A 226 7.25 -9.26 9.76
N ASN A 227 6.57 -9.27 10.91
CA ASN A 227 6.93 -8.39 12.02
C ASN A 227 8.08 -8.96 12.87
N LEU A 228 8.57 -8.16 13.81
CA LEU A 228 9.68 -8.52 14.70
C LEU A 228 9.28 -9.53 15.79
N ARG A 229 8.01 -9.94 15.89
CA ARG A 229 7.57 -11.09 16.71
C ARG A 229 7.57 -12.40 15.92
N GLY A 230 7.84 -12.34 14.62
CA GLY A 230 7.84 -13.50 13.72
C GLY A 230 6.49 -13.80 13.09
N GLU A 231 5.49 -12.94 13.26
CA GLU A 231 4.14 -13.10 12.70
C GLU A 231 4.10 -12.58 11.25
N ILE A 232 3.46 -13.33 10.36
CA ILE A 232 3.29 -12.93 8.96
C ILE A 232 2.23 -11.82 8.90
N LEU A 233 2.56 -10.73 8.21
CA LEU A 233 1.63 -9.66 7.90
C LEU A 233 0.92 -9.99 6.61
N HIS A 234 -0.20 -10.72 6.74
CA HIS A 234 -1.01 -11.15 5.60
C HIS A 234 -1.67 -9.96 4.90
N LEU A 235 -1.83 -10.10 3.59
CA LEU A 235 -2.56 -9.17 2.74
C LEU A 235 -4.06 -9.40 2.90
N ASN A 236 -4.82 -8.31 2.84
CA ASN A 236 -6.27 -8.43 2.77
C ASN A 236 -6.66 -8.89 1.36
N PRO A 237 -7.62 -9.82 1.22
CA PRO A 237 -8.13 -10.17 -0.10
C PRO A 237 -8.78 -8.94 -0.74
N ILE A 238 -8.55 -8.75 -2.04
CA ILE A 238 -9.18 -7.71 -2.83
C ILE A 238 -9.79 -8.34 -4.08
N ALA A 239 -10.97 -7.84 -4.48
CA ALA A 239 -11.56 -8.19 -5.77
C ALA A 239 -11.03 -7.21 -6.82
N PHE A 240 -10.75 -7.72 -8.01
CA PHE A 240 -10.26 -6.91 -9.11
C PHE A 240 -11.34 -6.73 -10.18
N LEU A 241 -11.40 -5.53 -10.73
CA LEU A 241 -12.22 -5.11 -11.84
C LEU A 241 -11.43 -5.42 -13.12
N ASP A 242 -11.50 -6.65 -13.63
CA ASP A 242 -10.86 -6.98 -14.91
C ASP A 242 -11.19 -5.93 -16.00
N ASN A 243 -10.26 -5.70 -16.93
CA ASN A 243 -10.41 -4.66 -17.96
C ASN A 243 -11.75 -4.81 -18.71
N PRO A 244 -12.68 -3.84 -18.58
CA PRO A 244 -14.01 -3.96 -19.17
C PRO A 244 -14.07 -3.48 -20.64
N PHE A 245 -13.01 -2.87 -21.14
CA PHE A 245 -13.02 -2.21 -22.44
C PHE A 245 -12.79 -3.20 -23.58
N ILE A 246 -13.89 -3.49 -24.29
CA ILE A 246 -13.86 -4.21 -25.56
C ILE A 246 -13.93 -3.15 -26.66
N ILE A 247 -12.91 -3.08 -27.52
CA ILE A 247 -12.87 -2.17 -28.67
C ILE A 247 -13.39 -2.90 -29.90
N LYS A 248 -14.37 -2.30 -30.57
CA LYS A 248 -15.11 -2.92 -31.67
C LYS A 248 -14.35 -2.90 -32.99
N ASP A 249 -13.62 -1.82 -33.26
CA ASP A 249 -12.96 -1.56 -34.53
C ASP A 249 -11.81 -0.55 -34.37
N GLU A 250 -11.18 -0.17 -35.48
CA GLU A 250 -10.00 0.72 -35.51
C GLU A 250 -10.31 2.20 -35.21
N SER A 251 -11.56 2.56 -34.91
CA SER A 251 -11.93 3.93 -34.52
C SER A 251 -11.36 4.35 -33.16
N ILE A 252 -10.87 3.39 -32.37
CA ILE A 252 -10.19 3.63 -31.10
C ILE A 252 -8.86 2.85 -31.12
N TYR A 253 -7.76 3.53 -30.83
CA TYR A 253 -6.44 2.90 -30.68
C TYR A 253 -5.97 2.94 -29.23
N THR A 254 -5.05 2.05 -28.86
CA THR A 254 -4.52 1.95 -27.50
C THR A 254 -3.06 2.35 -27.40
N GLU A 255 -2.68 2.87 -26.23
CA GLU A 255 -1.30 3.05 -25.81
C GLU A 255 -1.08 2.27 -24.51
N GLU A 256 -0.23 1.25 -24.57
CA GLU A 256 0.11 0.39 -23.43
C GLU A 256 1.30 0.99 -22.66
N LEU A 257 1.12 1.24 -21.37
CA LEU A 257 2.16 1.72 -20.45
C LEU A 257 2.44 0.65 -19.38
N GLU A 258 3.48 0.88 -18.58
CA GLU A 258 3.85 -0.05 -17.50
C GLU A 258 2.74 -0.21 -16.44
N ASP A 259 1.97 0.85 -16.18
CA ASP A 259 0.96 0.90 -15.13
C ASP A 259 -0.49 0.96 -15.63
N ARG A 260 -0.73 1.07 -16.94
CA ARG A 260 -2.08 1.27 -17.50
C ARG A 260 -2.17 1.05 -19.00
N ILE A 261 -3.41 1.00 -19.48
CA ILE A 261 -3.77 1.12 -20.90
C ILE A 261 -4.55 2.42 -21.08
N LYS A 262 -4.19 3.19 -22.10
CA LYS A 262 -4.95 4.38 -22.52
C LYS A 262 -5.66 4.10 -23.84
N TYR A 263 -6.89 4.59 -23.97
CA TYR A 263 -7.72 4.42 -25.16
C TYR A 263 -8.00 5.78 -25.79
N PHE A 264 -7.61 5.95 -27.06
CA PHE A 264 -7.72 7.22 -27.76
C PHE A 264 -8.59 7.09 -29.00
N SER A 265 -9.30 8.16 -29.34
CA SER A 265 -10.02 8.20 -30.60
C SER A 265 -9.07 8.28 -31.79
N ALA A 266 -9.24 7.42 -32.79
CA ALA A 266 -8.50 7.51 -34.05
C ALA A 266 -9.07 8.59 -34.98
N ASN A 267 -10.34 8.96 -34.80
CA ASN A 267 -11.12 9.80 -35.70
C ASN A 267 -11.93 10.86 -34.95
N TYR A 268 -12.36 11.90 -35.64
CA TYR A 268 -13.36 12.81 -35.13
C TYR A 268 -14.77 12.16 -35.19
N GLY A 269 -15.57 12.23 -34.13
CA GLY A 269 -16.90 11.60 -34.13
C GLY A 269 -17.55 11.49 -32.75
N PHE A 270 -18.47 10.56 -32.57
CA PHE A 270 -19.20 10.33 -31.32
C PHE A 270 -18.88 8.96 -30.75
N LEU A 271 -18.60 8.89 -29.44
CA LEU A 271 -18.38 7.63 -28.75
C LEU A 271 -19.69 6.86 -28.63
N ASN A 272 -19.66 5.62 -29.07
CA ASN A 272 -20.79 4.71 -29.04
C ASN A 272 -20.39 3.40 -28.36
N LYS A 273 -21.30 2.84 -27.55
CA LYS A 273 -21.16 1.54 -26.90
C LYS A 273 -22.32 0.65 -27.27
N ASP A 274 -22.04 -0.49 -27.89
CA ASP A 274 -23.03 -1.53 -28.15
C ASP A 274 -22.60 -2.88 -27.57
N ARG A 275 -23.30 -3.97 -27.95
CA ARG A 275 -23.00 -5.32 -27.46
C ARG A 275 -21.62 -5.85 -27.89
N SER A 276 -21.05 -5.30 -28.96
CA SER A 276 -19.75 -5.70 -29.51
C SER A 276 -18.59 -4.88 -28.95
N GLY A 277 -18.86 -3.73 -28.33
CA GLY A 277 -17.84 -2.92 -27.67
C GLY A 277 -18.01 -1.43 -27.90
N TYR A 278 -16.93 -0.69 -27.62
CA TYR A 278 -16.80 0.74 -27.85
C TYR A 278 -16.26 1.03 -29.25
N SER A 279 -16.76 2.10 -29.85
CA SER A 279 -16.33 2.65 -31.15
C SER A 279 -16.58 4.15 -31.19
N VAL A 280 -15.90 4.86 -32.08
CA VAL A 280 -16.18 6.25 -32.43
C VAL A 280 -16.79 6.29 -33.83
N THR A 281 -18.02 6.78 -33.94
CA THR A 281 -18.80 6.84 -35.17
C THR A 281 -18.96 8.27 -35.65
N ASN A 282 -18.84 8.49 -36.95
CA ASN A 282 -19.16 9.77 -37.58
C ASN A 282 -20.64 9.90 -37.95
N ASN A 283 -21.44 8.85 -37.75
CA ASN A 283 -22.88 8.85 -37.94
C ASN A 283 -23.58 8.86 -36.57
N LEU A 284 -24.35 9.91 -36.32
CA LEU A 284 -25.19 10.05 -35.13
C LEU A 284 -26.66 9.97 -35.54
N LYS A 285 -27.37 8.98 -34.97
CA LYS A 285 -28.80 8.79 -35.22
C LYS A 285 -29.59 9.09 -33.96
N LEU A 286 -30.52 10.04 -34.05
CA LEU A 286 -31.34 10.49 -32.92
C LEU A 286 -32.81 10.39 -33.28
N SER A 287 -33.64 10.00 -32.31
CA SER A 287 -35.10 10.06 -32.48
C SER A 287 -35.61 11.49 -32.36
N GLN A 288 -34.96 12.32 -31.55
CA GLN A 288 -35.38 13.69 -31.30
C GLN A 288 -34.24 14.53 -30.74
N VAL A 289 -34.19 15.81 -31.13
CA VAL A 289 -33.29 16.82 -30.58
C VAL A 289 -34.10 17.86 -29.80
N GLY A 290 -33.68 18.15 -28.58
CA GLY A 290 -34.37 19.11 -27.72
C GLY A 290 -33.54 19.53 -26.52
N LEU A 291 -33.95 20.66 -25.90
CA LEU A 291 -33.22 21.28 -24.80
C LEU A 291 -32.98 20.34 -23.60
N LYS A 292 -33.97 19.49 -23.31
CA LYS A 292 -33.94 18.55 -22.18
C LYS A 292 -33.40 17.16 -22.52
N THR A 293 -33.08 16.89 -23.79
CA THR A 293 -32.67 15.56 -24.25
C THR A 293 -31.23 15.57 -24.73
N THR A 294 -30.92 16.39 -25.74
CA THR A 294 -29.63 16.38 -26.44
C THR A 294 -28.87 17.70 -26.30
N GLY A 295 -29.56 18.79 -25.95
CA GLY A 295 -29.01 20.14 -26.06
C GLY A 295 -28.70 20.52 -27.51
N SER A 296 -27.91 21.59 -27.68
CA SER A 296 -27.32 21.97 -28.97
C SER A 296 -26.28 20.94 -29.42
N ILE A 297 -26.28 20.56 -30.70
CA ILE A 297 -25.27 19.69 -31.29
C ILE A 297 -24.38 20.59 -32.16
N LYS A 298 -23.12 20.76 -31.75
CA LYS A 298 -22.14 21.54 -32.50
C LYS A 298 -20.98 20.63 -32.88
N THR A 299 -20.75 20.50 -34.18
CA THR A 299 -19.62 19.75 -34.72
C THR A 299 -18.82 20.60 -35.69
N ASN A 300 -17.57 20.22 -35.92
CA ASN A 300 -16.75 20.80 -36.96
C ASN A 300 -17.33 20.46 -38.34
N THR A 301 -17.73 21.46 -39.12
CA THR A 301 -18.31 21.30 -40.46
C THR A 301 -17.30 20.81 -41.51
N ASP A 302 -15.99 20.93 -41.21
CA ASP A 302 -14.93 20.41 -42.07
C ASP A 302 -14.74 18.90 -41.91
N GLU A 303 -15.29 18.31 -40.85
CA GLU A 303 -15.26 16.87 -40.57
C GLU A 303 -16.54 16.19 -41.10
N ASN A 304 -16.41 15.01 -41.69
CA ASN A 304 -17.53 14.28 -42.32
C ASN A 304 -18.44 13.63 -41.27
N ILE A 305 -19.26 14.44 -40.61
CA ILE A 305 -20.31 14.04 -39.66
C ILE A 305 -21.67 13.97 -40.34
N ASN A 306 -22.31 12.82 -40.18
CA ASN A 306 -23.65 12.56 -40.66
C ASN A 306 -24.62 12.52 -39.48
N LEU A 307 -25.54 13.47 -39.42
CA LEU A 307 -26.57 13.53 -38.38
C LEU A 307 -27.93 13.16 -38.96
N GLU A 308 -28.51 12.03 -38.52
CA GLU A 308 -29.85 11.59 -38.93
C GLU A 308 -30.82 11.72 -37.75
N ILE A 309 -31.80 12.61 -37.87
CA ILE A 309 -32.82 12.84 -36.85
C ILE A 309 -34.16 12.36 -37.40
N THR A 310 -34.81 11.40 -36.73
CA THR A 310 -36.06 10.80 -37.23
C THR A 310 -37.12 10.71 -36.15
N ASN A 311 -38.19 11.50 -36.29
CA ASN A 311 -39.40 11.45 -35.49
C ASN A 311 -40.64 11.38 -36.40
N PHE A 312 -41.45 10.34 -36.26
CA PHE A 312 -42.67 10.15 -37.06
C PHE A 312 -43.95 10.50 -36.30
N ASP A 313 -43.86 10.94 -35.05
CA ASP A 313 -45.02 11.43 -34.32
C ASP A 313 -45.45 12.78 -34.90
N ILE A 314 -46.70 12.86 -35.35
CA ILE A 314 -47.28 14.06 -35.95
C ILE A 314 -47.50 15.17 -34.90
N SER A 315 -47.54 14.77 -33.62
CA SER A 315 -47.79 15.67 -32.47
C SER A 315 -46.50 16.15 -31.80
N ASP A 316 -45.33 15.68 -32.24
CA ASP A 316 -44.05 15.98 -31.63
C ASP A 316 -42.96 16.28 -32.67
N ASP A 317 -42.13 17.27 -32.39
CA ASP A 317 -41.11 17.70 -33.35
C ASP A 317 -39.89 16.77 -33.32
N ALA A 318 -39.29 16.51 -34.48
CA ALA A 318 -37.97 15.88 -34.58
C ALA A 318 -36.89 16.79 -33.99
N ILE A 319 -37.03 18.11 -34.15
CA ILE A 319 -36.18 19.12 -33.51
C ILE A 319 -37.08 20.14 -32.82
N LYS A 320 -37.05 20.17 -31.48
CA LYS A 320 -37.92 21.06 -30.69
C LYS A 320 -37.58 22.54 -30.90
N SER A 321 -38.60 23.38 -30.87
CA SER A 321 -38.47 24.85 -30.86
C SER A 321 -37.68 25.34 -29.63
N GLY A 322 -36.75 26.29 -29.79
CA GLY A 322 -35.96 26.85 -28.68
C GLY A 322 -34.53 27.26 -29.05
N ILE A 323 -33.63 27.37 -28.04
CA ILE A 323 -32.21 27.76 -28.19
C ILE A 323 -31.33 26.55 -28.58
N VAL A 324 -31.85 25.63 -29.39
CA VAL A 324 -31.15 24.38 -29.74
C VAL A 324 -30.52 24.54 -31.12
N ASN A 325 -29.21 24.72 -31.19
CA ASN A 325 -28.50 24.82 -32.47
C ASN A 325 -28.02 23.44 -32.91
N VAL A 326 -28.23 23.10 -34.18
CA VAL A 326 -27.70 21.86 -34.77
C VAL A 326 -26.77 22.23 -35.92
N GLN A 327 -25.50 21.82 -35.79
CA GLN A 327 -24.43 22.08 -36.75
C GLN A 327 -23.61 20.81 -37.03
N ALA A 328 -23.64 20.36 -38.29
CA ALA A 328 -22.87 19.22 -38.80
C ALA A 328 -22.74 19.28 -40.33
N SER A 329 -21.77 18.56 -40.91
CA SER A 329 -21.50 18.60 -42.36
C SER A 329 -22.62 18.01 -43.22
N ASP A 330 -23.37 17.04 -42.70
CA ASP A 330 -24.57 16.50 -43.35
C ASP A 330 -25.66 16.28 -42.30
N ILE A 331 -26.83 16.89 -42.51
CA ILE A 331 -27.98 16.82 -41.62
C ILE A 331 -29.19 16.32 -42.40
N LYS A 332 -29.72 15.17 -42.00
CA LYS A 332 -30.96 14.60 -42.52
C LYS A 332 -32.02 14.56 -41.43
N VAL A 333 -33.14 15.26 -41.66
CA VAL A 333 -34.26 15.30 -40.72
C VAL A 333 -35.50 14.69 -41.36
N ASN A 334 -36.06 13.66 -40.72
CA ASN A 334 -37.35 13.07 -41.08
C ASN A 334 -38.34 13.35 -39.94
N GLY A 335 -39.19 14.37 -40.10
CA GLY A 335 -40.19 14.78 -39.10
C GLY A 335 -40.42 16.29 -39.11
N SER A 336 -41.20 16.79 -38.15
CA SER A 336 -41.47 18.23 -38.00
C SER A 336 -40.29 18.96 -37.35
N ILE A 337 -40.00 20.17 -37.81
CA ILE A 337 -38.94 21.03 -37.26
C ILE A 337 -39.61 22.25 -36.62
N GLY A 338 -39.41 22.42 -35.32
CA GLY A 338 -39.83 23.59 -34.58
C GLY A 338 -39.02 24.84 -34.96
N ALA A 339 -39.38 26.02 -34.43
CA ALA A 339 -38.67 27.26 -34.71
C ALA A 339 -37.24 27.23 -34.12
N THR A 340 -36.25 26.88 -34.96
CA THR A 340 -34.82 26.80 -34.60
C THR A 340 -33.90 27.12 -35.78
N LYS A 341 -32.58 27.24 -35.53
CA LYS A 341 -31.54 27.49 -36.55
C LYS A 341 -30.75 26.20 -36.84
N LEU A 342 -30.64 25.86 -38.13
CA LEU A 342 -29.87 24.74 -38.65
C LEU A 342 -28.71 25.26 -39.50
N TYR A 343 -27.51 24.71 -39.30
CA TYR A 343 -26.32 25.03 -40.08
C TYR A 343 -25.73 23.73 -40.61
N GLY A 344 -25.86 23.50 -41.92
CA GLY A 344 -25.33 22.34 -42.63
C GLY A 344 -24.23 22.73 -43.59
#